data_AF-A0A4R5KQ23-F1
#
_entry.id   AF-A0A4R5KQ23-F1
#
_cell.length_a   1.000
_cell.length_b   1.000
_cell.length_c   1.000
_cell.angle_alpha   90.00
_cell.angle_beta   90.00
_cell.angle_gamma   90.00
#
_symmetry.space_group_name_H-M   'P 1'
#
loop_
_entity.id
_entity.type
_entity.pdbx_description
1 polymer ?
#
loop_
_entity_poly.entity_id
_entity_poly.type
_entity_poly.pdbx_seq_one_letter_code
_entity_poly.pdbx_strand_id
1 'polypeptide(L)'
;MTLDSATQWSDIVSAVHPDPNRYYEPESGTLDREVALRLSTILLEHTKSRDFMFFVWEGYSSLLDEVLATPTIVIGQQRVMHVRRGGPESALEPIDSPPNRLAMNWLPNDGAWFVGNEIYARSVFVAGTAAAVGAVLTEPALETYQVRPGSLMVPED
;
A
#
# COMPACT_ATOMS: atom_id res chain seq x y z
N MET A 1 -13.68 -9.99 -19.33
CA MET A 1 -13.80 -9.90 -17.86
C MET A 1 -13.85 -8.42 -17.50
N THR A 2 -14.77 -8.02 -16.64
CA THR A 2 -14.81 -6.65 -16.11
C THR A 2 -14.12 -6.68 -14.76
N LEU A 3 -13.04 -5.90 -14.60
CA LEU A 3 -12.33 -5.78 -13.33
C LEU A 3 -13.17 -4.94 -12.36
N ASP A 4 -13.32 -5.40 -11.13
CA ASP A 4 -13.95 -4.67 -10.03
C ASP A 4 -13.22 -4.92 -8.69
N SER A 5 -13.75 -4.36 -7.60
CA SER A 5 -13.13 -4.46 -6.27
C SER A 5 -13.15 -5.86 -5.66
N ALA A 6 -13.81 -6.82 -6.28
CA ALA A 6 -13.84 -8.22 -5.86
C ALA A 6 -12.99 -9.12 -6.78
N THR A 7 -12.38 -8.57 -7.84
CA THR A 7 -11.50 -9.33 -8.72
C THR A 7 -10.24 -9.78 -7.97
N GLN A 8 -9.93 -11.07 -8.06
CA GLN A 8 -8.75 -11.68 -7.44
C GLN A 8 -7.70 -12.10 -8.46
N TRP A 9 -6.48 -12.40 -8.01
CA TRP A 9 -5.41 -12.87 -8.89
C TRP A 9 -5.80 -14.19 -9.59
N SER A 10 -6.44 -15.11 -8.85
CA SER A 10 -6.93 -16.37 -9.43
C SER A 10 -7.96 -16.15 -10.55
N ASP A 11 -8.81 -15.11 -10.46
CA ASP A 11 -9.73 -14.73 -11.53
C ASP A 11 -8.97 -14.27 -12.78
N ILE A 12 -7.93 -13.44 -12.61
CA ILE A 12 -7.07 -12.96 -13.71
C ILE A 12 -6.38 -14.14 -14.39
N VAL A 13 -5.74 -15.02 -13.62
CA VAL A 13 -5.04 -16.20 -14.15
C VAL A 13 -5.99 -17.11 -14.92
N SER A 14 -7.19 -17.34 -14.39
CA SER A 14 -8.22 -18.15 -15.03
C SER A 14 -8.75 -17.53 -16.32
N ALA A 15 -8.78 -16.20 -16.41
CA ALA A 15 -9.35 -15.48 -17.54
C ALA A 15 -8.37 -15.27 -18.70
N VAL A 16 -7.09 -14.98 -18.43
CA VAL A 16 -6.15 -14.56 -19.48
C VAL A 16 -4.90 -15.42 -19.64
N HIS A 17 -4.66 -16.40 -18.75
CA HIS A 17 -3.46 -17.25 -18.76
C HIS A 17 -2.17 -16.44 -18.98
N PRO A 18 -1.85 -15.53 -18.04
CA PRO A 18 -0.79 -14.55 -18.25
C PRO A 18 0.57 -15.22 -18.45
N ASP A 19 1.46 -14.57 -19.21
CA ASP A 19 2.84 -15.01 -19.36
C ASP A 19 3.53 -14.99 -17.98
N PRO A 20 3.92 -16.15 -17.42
CA PRO A 20 4.47 -16.25 -16.08
C PRO A 20 5.84 -15.56 -15.94
N ASN A 21 6.49 -15.22 -17.06
CA ASN A 21 7.73 -14.45 -17.04
C ASN A 21 7.49 -12.92 -16.97
N ARG A 22 6.25 -12.47 -17.15
CA ARG A 22 5.88 -11.06 -17.17
C ARG A 22 4.93 -10.67 -16.05
N TYR A 23 4.03 -11.57 -15.67
CA TYR A 23 3.06 -11.33 -14.62
C TYR A 23 3.13 -12.50 -13.64
N TYR A 24 3.33 -12.16 -12.38
CA TYR A 24 3.38 -13.08 -11.27
C TYR A 24 2.41 -12.62 -10.20
N GLU A 25 2.03 -13.54 -9.32
CA GLU A 25 1.18 -13.22 -8.19
C GLU A 25 1.87 -12.17 -7.31
N PRO A 26 1.24 -11.02 -7.03
CA PRO A 26 1.83 -10.03 -6.16
C PRO A 26 1.97 -10.60 -4.74
N GLU A 27 3.05 -10.22 -4.06
CA GLU A 27 3.30 -10.67 -2.70
C GLU A 27 2.36 -9.98 -1.71
N SER A 28 1.76 -10.74 -0.80
CA SER A 28 0.92 -10.21 0.27
C SER A 28 1.74 -9.47 1.33
N GLY A 29 1.20 -8.37 1.84
CA GLY A 29 1.78 -7.64 2.96
C GLY A 29 2.97 -6.75 2.60
N THR A 30 3.12 -6.44 1.32
CA THR A 30 4.09 -5.46 0.82
C THR A 30 3.56 -4.77 -0.43
N LEU A 31 4.27 -3.73 -0.87
CA LEU A 31 4.11 -3.15 -2.19
C LEU A 31 5.30 -3.57 -3.06
N ASP A 32 5.03 -3.84 -4.35
CA ASP A 32 6.09 -3.85 -5.33
C ASP A 32 6.83 -2.50 -5.33
N ARG A 33 8.15 -2.54 -5.45
CA ARG A 33 8.99 -1.34 -5.32
C ARG A 33 8.70 -0.31 -6.40
N GLU A 34 8.39 -0.73 -7.63
CA GLU A 34 8.04 0.17 -8.72
C GLU A 34 6.66 0.79 -8.48
N VAL A 35 5.69 0.00 -8.00
CA VAL A 35 4.37 0.50 -7.59
C VAL A 35 4.50 1.54 -6.48
N ALA A 36 5.28 1.25 -5.44
CA ALA A 36 5.51 2.16 -4.33
C ALA A 36 6.17 3.48 -4.80
N LEU A 37 7.14 3.41 -5.72
CA LEU A 37 7.80 4.58 -6.28
C LEU A 37 6.83 5.45 -7.09
N ARG A 38 6.01 4.84 -7.95
CA ARG A 38 5.02 5.55 -8.77
C ARG A 38 3.95 6.20 -7.90
N LEU A 39 3.42 5.45 -6.95
CA LEU A 39 2.39 5.94 -6.04
C LEU A 39 2.91 7.10 -5.18
N SER A 40 4.11 6.96 -4.59
CA SER A 40 4.76 8.03 -3.82
C SER A 40 4.97 9.28 -4.67
N THR A 41 5.46 9.13 -5.92
CA THR A 41 5.69 10.25 -6.85
C THR A 41 4.41 11.03 -7.12
N ILE A 42 3.30 10.34 -7.45
CA ILE A 42 2.01 10.97 -7.74
C ILE A 42 1.48 11.69 -6.50
N LEU A 43 1.41 10.99 -5.37
CA LEU A 43 0.81 11.54 -4.16
C LEU A 43 1.61 12.71 -3.57
N LEU A 44 2.91 12.78 -3.84
CA LEU A 44 3.77 13.89 -3.44
C LEU A 44 3.38 15.22 -4.09
N GLU A 45 2.77 15.20 -5.28
CA GLU A 45 2.23 16.40 -5.95
C GLU A 45 0.94 16.91 -5.28
N HIS A 46 0.33 16.08 -4.43
CA HIS A 46 -0.96 16.34 -3.80
C HIS A 46 -0.88 16.55 -2.27
N THR A 47 0.31 16.84 -1.74
CA THR A 47 0.52 17.23 -0.34
C THR A 47 1.50 18.41 -0.27
N LYS A 48 1.37 19.22 0.78
CA LYS A 48 2.37 20.26 1.11
C LYS A 48 3.42 19.74 2.09
N SER A 49 3.16 18.60 2.73
CA SER A 49 4.08 17.99 3.68
C SER A 49 5.23 17.27 2.97
N ARG A 50 6.41 17.31 3.60
CA ARG A 50 7.54 16.40 3.31
C ARG A 50 7.83 15.47 4.49
N ASP A 51 7.03 15.55 5.54
CA ASP A 51 7.10 14.69 6.71
C ASP A 51 5.90 13.74 6.69
N PHE A 52 6.18 12.46 6.58
CA PHE A 52 5.23 11.37 6.44
C PHE A 52 5.33 10.44 7.65
N MET A 53 4.20 9.87 8.03
CA MET A 53 4.09 8.79 9.00
C MET A 53 3.80 7.49 8.26
N PHE A 54 4.57 6.46 8.61
CA PHE A 54 4.44 5.11 8.11
C PHE A 54 4.05 4.21 9.29
N PHE A 55 2.90 3.56 9.18
CA PHE A 55 2.39 2.67 10.21
C PHE A 55 2.76 1.23 9.87
N VAL A 56 3.57 0.62 10.73
CA VAL A 56 4.07 -0.75 10.53
C VAL A 56 3.51 -1.62 11.64
N TRP A 57 2.70 -2.61 11.27
CA TRP A 57 2.24 -3.59 12.25
C TRP A 57 3.40 -4.50 12.63
N GLU A 58 3.62 -4.72 13.93
CA GLU A 58 4.67 -5.61 14.45
C GLU A 58 4.56 -7.03 13.83
N GLY A 59 3.31 -7.50 13.68
CA GLY A 59 3.00 -8.76 13.01
C GLY A 59 3.80 -9.95 13.54
N TYR A 60 4.28 -10.79 12.63
CA TYR A 60 5.11 -11.98 12.92
C TYR A 60 6.54 -11.87 12.36
N SER A 61 6.99 -10.67 12.01
CA SER A 61 8.22 -10.46 11.24
C SER A 61 9.40 -10.02 12.08
N SER A 62 10.61 -10.30 11.61
CA SER A 62 11.86 -9.70 12.08
C SER A 62 11.99 -8.26 11.58
N LEU A 63 11.20 -7.35 12.16
CA LEU A 63 11.32 -5.92 11.90
C LEU A 63 12.73 -5.43 12.21
N LEU A 64 13.18 -4.40 11.49
CA LEU A 64 14.44 -3.74 11.79
C LEU A 64 14.40 -3.11 13.18
N ASP A 65 15.52 -3.13 13.90
CA ASP A 65 15.65 -2.53 15.23
C ASP A 65 15.24 -1.04 15.23
N GLU A 66 15.52 -0.33 14.13
CA GLU A 66 15.11 1.08 13.97
C GLU A 66 13.60 1.25 13.92
N VAL A 67 12.85 0.30 13.36
CA VAL A 67 11.38 0.31 13.32
C VAL A 67 10.84 -0.03 14.70
N LEU A 68 11.39 -1.05 15.35
CA LEU A 68 11.01 -1.47 16.70
C LEU A 68 11.22 -0.36 17.74
N ALA A 69 12.22 0.49 17.55
CA ALA A 69 12.51 1.62 18.42
C ALA A 69 11.55 2.82 18.24
N THR A 70 10.67 2.82 17.24
CA THR A 70 9.73 3.91 17.02
C THR A 70 8.56 3.91 18.01
N PRO A 71 7.94 5.07 18.29
CA PRO A 71 6.72 5.13 19.09
C PRO A 71 5.61 4.26 18.50
N THR A 72 4.75 3.72 19.36
CA THR A 72 3.64 2.87 18.94
C THR A 72 2.29 3.53 19.17
N ILE A 73 1.30 3.13 18.37
CA ILE A 73 -0.12 3.40 18.59
C ILE A 73 -0.89 2.08 18.60
N VAL A 74 -2.05 2.07 19.25
CA VAL A 74 -2.98 0.93 19.20
C VAL A 74 -4.17 1.29 18.34
N ILE A 75 -4.39 0.54 17.28
CA ILE A 75 -5.57 0.68 16.40
C ILE A 75 -6.62 -0.37 16.73
N GLY A 76 -7.74 -0.38 15.98
CA GLY A 76 -8.82 -1.33 16.18
C GLY A 76 -8.33 -2.79 16.25
N GLN A 77 -9.05 -3.62 17.01
CA GLN A 77 -8.68 -5.02 17.29
C GLN A 77 -7.34 -5.18 18.07
N GLN A 78 -6.96 -4.16 18.88
CA GLN A 78 -5.75 -4.19 19.72
C GLN A 78 -4.43 -4.38 18.94
N ARG A 79 -4.39 -3.94 17.67
CA ARG A 79 -3.18 -4.03 16.86
C ARG A 79 -2.22 -2.90 17.21
N VAL A 80 -1.00 -3.27 17.59
CA VAL A 80 0.09 -2.33 17.91
C VAL A 80 0.83 -1.99 16.62
N MET A 81 0.81 -0.71 16.25
CA MET A 81 1.49 -0.19 15.06
C MET A 81 2.68 0.66 15.49
N HIS A 82 3.86 0.33 14.98
CA HIS A 82 5.05 1.18 15.00
C HIS A 82 4.84 2.39 14.07
N VAL A 83 5.17 3.59 14.54
CA VAL A 83 4.99 4.85 13.82
C VAL A 83 6.35 5.37 13.40
N ARG A 84 6.78 4.97 12.20
CA ARG A 84 8.02 5.45 11.58
C ARG A 84 7.75 6.80 10.92
N ARG A 85 8.59 7.80 11.21
CA ARG A 85 8.56 9.10 10.54
C ARG A 85 9.68 9.19 9.52
N GLY A 86 9.42 9.83 8.39
CA GLY A 86 10.39 9.97 7.31
C GLY A 86 9.87 10.82 6.17
N GLY A 87 10.68 10.98 5.13
CA GLY A 87 10.28 11.64 3.90
C GLY A 87 9.60 10.69 2.91
N PRO A 88 9.25 11.18 1.71
CA PRO A 88 8.68 10.37 0.64
C PRO A 88 9.55 9.16 0.23
N GLU A 89 10.87 9.27 0.40
CA GLU A 89 11.84 8.20 0.16
C GLU A 89 11.64 6.99 1.07
N SER A 90 11.13 7.21 2.30
CA SER A 90 10.87 6.13 3.26
C SER A 90 9.77 5.17 2.83
N ALA A 91 8.98 5.53 1.80
CA ALA A 91 8.04 4.62 1.15
C ALA A 91 8.74 3.43 0.44
N LEU A 92 10.05 3.56 0.15
CA LEU A 92 10.86 2.55 -0.56
C LEU A 92 11.86 1.84 0.34
N GLU A 93 11.87 2.18 1.62
CA GLU A 93 12.77 1.59 2.60
C GLU A 93 12.15 0.32 3.17
N PRO A 94 12.93 -0.78 3.23
CA PRO A 94 12.45 -2.01 3.83
C PRO A 94 12.17 -1.82 5.32
N ILE A 95 11.19 -2.56 5.84
CA ILE A 95 10.80 -2.52 7.25
C ILE A 95 11.34 -3.72 8.05
N ASP A 96 11.90 -4.72 7.38
CA ASP A 96 12.38 -5.98 7.97
C ASP A 96 13.77 -6.42 7.48
N SER A 97 14.33 -7.42 8.18
CA SER A 97 15.59 -8.09 7.83
C SER A 97 15.41 -9.61 7.79
N PRO A 98 15.79 -10.30 6.70
CA PRO A 98 16.32 -9.74 5.45
C PRO A 98 15.31 -8.83 4.74
N PRO A 99 15.77 -7.84 3.94
CA PRO A 99 14.88 -6.87 3.30
C PRO A 99 13.87 -7.54 2.38
N ASN A 100 12.59 -7.41 2.71
CA ASN A 100 11.51 -7.94 1.89
C ASN A 100 10.35 -6.95 1.76
N ARG A 101 9.82 -6.49 2.89
CA ARG A 101 8.56 -5.73 2.90
C ARG A 101 8.78 -4.23 2.94
N LEU A 102 7.89 -3.51 2.28
CA LEU A 102 7.70 -2.06 2.40
C LEU A 102 6.49 -1.78 3.29
N ALA A 103 6.48 -0.62 3.98
CA ALA A 103 5.30 -0.19 4.70
C ALA A 103 4.12 -0.01 3.73
N MET A 104 2.91 -0.43 4.11
CA MET A 104 1.70 -0.26 3.28
C MET A 104 0.78 0.86 3.78
N ASN A 105 1.04 1.43 4.96
CA ASN A 105 0.20 2.45 5.57
C ASN A 105 0.95 3.78 5.68
N TRP A 106 0.58 4.77 4.87
CA TRP A 106 1.29 6.04 4.71
C TRP A 106 0.34 7.21 4.93
N LEU A 107 0.81 8.22 5.68
CA LEU A 107 0.04 9.43 5.96
C LEU A 107 0.98 10.66 5.97
N PRO A 108 0.86 11.62 5.04
CA PRO A 108 1.54 12.89 5.16
C PRO A 108 1.02 13.65 6.39
N ASN A 109 1.88 14.41 7.05
CA ASN A 109 1.52 15.15 8.26
C ASN A 109 0.37 16.17 8.08
N ASP A 110 0.10 16.60 6.84
CA ASP A 110 -1.05 17.47 6.53
C ASP A 110 -2.37 16.72 6.25
N GLY A 111 -2.34 15.38 6.28
CA GLY A 111 -3.52 14.53 6.08
C GLY A 111 -4.14 14.63 4.69
N ALA A 112 -3.40 15.09 3.68
CA ALA A 112 -3.95 15.35 2.34
C ALA A 112 -4.42 14.07 1.61
N TRP A 113 -3.84 12.92 1.95
CA TRP A 113 -4.18 11.61 1.43
C TRP A 113 -3.78 10.52 2.44
N PHE A 114 -4.18 9.28 2.19
CA PHE A 114 -3.78 8.10 2.95
C PHE A 114 -3.62 6.92 2.00
N VAL A 115 -2.54 6.16 2.17
CA VAL A 115 -2.38 4.83 1.56
C VAL A 115 -2.49 3.82 2.68
N GLY A 116 -3.24 2.73 2.51
CA GLY A 116 -3.35 1.72 3.56
C GLY A 116 -3.97 0.41 3.10
N ASN A 117 -3.45 -0.68 3.65
CA ASN A 117 -4.13 -1.97 3.72
C ASN A 117 -3.47 -2.84 4.80
N GLU A 118 -3.98 -4.06 4.95
CA GLU A 118 -3.51 -5.03 5.93
C GLU A 118 -2.40 -5.93 5.38
N ILE A 119 -1.66 -6.58 6.28
CA ILE A 119 -0.50 -7.41 5.92
C ILE A 119 -0.82 -8.68 5.10
N TYR A 120 -2.09 -9.01 4.93
CA TYR A 120 -2.53 -10.14 4.10
C TYR A 120 -3.05 -9.68 2.73
N ALA A 121 -3.13 -8.37 2.50
CA ALA A 121 -3.53 -7.82 1.22
C ALA A 121 -2.34 -7.69 0.27
N ARG A 122 -2.61 -7.77 -1.02
CA ARG A 122 -1.72 -7.52 -2.16
C ARG A 122 -2.01 -6.18 -2.82
N SER A 123 -3.17 -5.58 -2.51
CA SER A 123 -3.54 -4.24 -2.97
C SER A 123 -3.42 -3.21 -1.84
N VAL A 124 -3.44 -1.92 -2.22
CA VAL A 124 -3.60 -0.81 -1.26
C VAL A 124 -4.79 0.06 -1.61
N PHE A 125 -5.47 0.56 -0.58
CA PHE A 125 -6.42 1.64 -0.75
C PHE A 125 -5.70 2.97 -0.76
N VAL A 126 -6.15 3.84 -1.66
CA VAL A 126 -5.69 5.23 -1.73
C VAL A 126 -6.90 6.13 -1.50
N ALA A 127 -6.84 6.92 -0.43
CA ALA A 127 -7.82 7.94 -0.11
C ALA A 127 -7.20 9.34 -0.24
N GLY A 128 -7.99 10.33 -0.64
CA GLY A 128 -7.53 11.70 -0.78
C GLY A 128 -8.53 12.58 -1.52
N THR A 129 -8.09 13.74 -1.96
CA THR A 129 -8.91 14.61 -2.81
C THR A 129 -9.23 13.94 -4.15
N ALA A 130 -10.30 14.39 -4.82
CA ALA A 130 -10.65 13.90 -6.15
C ALA A 130 -9.51 14.08 -7.18
N ALA A 131 -8.69 15.12 -7.03
CA ALA A 131 -7.52 15.33 -7.88
C ALA A 131 -6.44 14.27 -7.65
N ALA A 132 -6.12 13.96 -6.38
CA ALA A 132 -5.13 12.94 -6.04
C ALA A 132 -5.57 11.54 -6.50
N VAL A 133 -6.82 11.16 -6.20
CA VAL A 133 -7.38 9.88 -6.62
C VAL A 133 -7.49 9.81 -8.14
N GLY A 134 -7.86 10.91 -8.80
CA GLY A 134 -7.91 11.00 -10.25
C GLY A 134 -6.54 10.76 -10.89
N ALA A 135 -5.49 11.38 -10.37
CA ALA A 135 -4.13 11.19 -10.87
C ALA A 135 -3.67 9.72 -10.78
N VAL A 136 -3.94 9.06 -9.64
CA VAL A 136 -3.65 7.63 -9.46
C VAL A 136 -4.43 6.77 -10.45
N LEU A 137 -5.74 7.02 -10.62
CA LEU A 137 -6.58 6.26 -11.56
C LEU A 137 -6.18 6.41 -13.03
N THR A 138 -5.49 7.50 -13.37
CA THR A 138 -5.04 7.77 -14.74
C THR A 138 -3.59 7.33 -15.01
N GLU A 139 -2.87 6.86 -14.01
CA GLU A 139 -1.49 6.39 -14.18
C GLU A 139 -1.48 5.02 -14.87
N PRO A 140 -1.03 4.93 -16.14
CA PRO A 140 -1.07 3.67 -16.89
C PRO A 140 -0.13 2.59 -16.34
N ALA A 141 0.88 2.95 -15.53
CA ALA A 141 1.76 1.99 -14.89
C ALA A 141 1.17 1.37 -13.61
N LEU A 142 -0.01 1.83 -13.14
CA LEU A 142 -0.68 1.31 -11.97
C LEU A 142 -1.97 0.59 -12.37
N GLU A 143 -2.14 -0.63 -11.87
CA GLU A 143 -3.44 -1.29 -11.90
C GLU A 143 -4.34 -0.66 -10.83
N THR A 144 -5.36 0.07 -11.27
CA THR A 144 -6.20 0.85 -10.37
C THR A 144 -7.67 0.69 -10.69
N TYR A 145 -8.49 0.71 -9.64
CA TYR A 145 -9.93 0.64 -9.73
C TYR A 145 -10.56 1.60 -8.72
N GLN A 146 -11.60 2.32 -9.14
CA GLN A 146 -12.31 3.24 -8.25
C GLN A 146 -13.28 2.48 -7.35
N VAL A 147 -12.96 2.43 -6.06
CA VAL A 147 -13.86 1.92 -5.02
C VAL A 147 -14.88 3.00 -4.64
N ARG A 148 -16.14 2.61 -4.40
CA ARG A 148 -17.22 3.50 -3.98
C ARG A 148 -17.82 3.04 -2.65
N PRO A 149 -18.54 3.92 -1.93
CA PRO A 149 -19.38 3.47 -0.81
C PRO A 149 -20.30 2.34 -1.26
N GLY A 150 -20.24 1.20 -0.57
CA GLY A 150 -21.01 -0.01 -0.90
C GLY A 150 -20.34 -0.95 -1.90
N SER A 151 -19.14 -0.64 -2.40
CA SER A 151 -18.30 -1.63 -3.09
C SER A 151 -18.05 -2.82 -2.16
N LEU A 152 -18.26 -4.03 -2.68
CA LEU A 152 -17.91 -5.24 -1.97
C LEU A 152 -16.38 -5.37 -1.93
N MET A 153 -15.83 -5.55 -0.73
CA MET A 153 -14.45 -5.95 -0.52
C MET A 153 -14.46 -7.39 0.00
N VAL A 154 -13.73 -8.25 -0.69
CA VAL A 154 -13.51 -9.63 -0.25
C VAL A 154 -12.10 -9.74 0.31
N PRO A 155 -11.84 -10.64 1.26
CA PRO A 155 -10.47 -11.05 1.58
C PRO A 155 -9.78 -11.49 0.29
N GLU A 156 -8.56 -11.04 0.08
CA GLU A 156 -7.73 -11.51 -1.03
C GLU A 156 -7.32 -12.96 -0.79
N ASP A 157 -7.23 -13.74 -1.86
CA ASP A 157 -7.06 -15.21 -1.88
C ASP A 157 -5.68 -15.72 -1.47
#